data_AF-A0A117LRR9-F1
#
_entry.id   AF-A0A117LRR9-F1
#
_cell.length_a   1.000
_cell.length_b   1.000
_cell.length_c   1.000
_cell.angle_alpha   90.00
_cell.angle_beta   90.00
_cell.angle_gamma   90.00
#
_symmetry.space_group_name_H-M   'P 1'
#
loop_
_entity.id
_entity.type
_entity.pdbx_description
1 polymer ?
#
loop_
_entity_poly.entity_id
_entity_poly.type
_entity_poly.pdbx_seq_one_letter_code
_entity_poly.pdbx_strand_id
1 'polypeptide(L)'
;GVLMQDGWLYATKEEQSATGLATMDAQPGEDLGVARLNGIIKHEEGLIHVCKVPRVERGGSRQVSTDLLRDAVRDTEMVAAVGLESYVALRKADIKPDMFFGSREGVIEAAFHGRECAILIVDEEFTDFLKRLETVGLTYTIHDLIAP
;
A
#
# COMPACT_ATOMS: atom_id res chain seq x y z
N GLY A 1 -4.04 19.60 -18.07
CA GLY A 1 -3.97 19.44 -16.61
C GLY A 1 -3.18 18.20 -16.27
N VAL A 2 -2.77 18.08 -15.01
CA VAL A 2 -2.12 16.89 -14.45
C VAL A 2 -2.87 16.49 -13.18
N LEU A 3 -3.14 15.20 -13.01
CA LEU A 3 -3.88 14.66 -11.87
C LEU A 3 -3.30 13.32 -11.42
N MET A 4 -3.48 13.00 -10.14
CA MET A 4 -3.27 11.65 -9.62
C MET A 4 -4.53 10.82 -9.82
N GLN A 5 -4.35 9.61 -10.34
CA GLN A 5 -5.41 8.61 -10.43
C GLN A 5 -4.78 7.22 -10.31
N ASP A 6 -5.36 6.39 -9.47
CA ASP A 6 -4.96 4.98 -9.32
C ASP A 6 -3.48 4.72 -9.01
N GLY A 7 -2.83 5.62 -8.27
CA GLY A 7 -1.40 5.53 -7.98
C GLY A 7 -0.50 6.15 -9.06
N TRP A 8 -1.07 6.62 -10.16
CA TRP A 8 -0.34 7.15 -11.31
C TRP A 8 -0.60 8.63 -11.50
N LEU A 9 0.42 9.32 -11.99
CA LEU A 9 0.30 10.70 -12.42
C LEU A 9 -0.09 10.73 -13.91
N TYR A 10 -1.29 11.21 -14.20
CA TYR A 10 -1.82 11.35 -15.56
C TYR A 10 -1.79 12.79 -16.04
N ALA A 11 -1.52 12.96 -17.33
CA ALA A 11 -1.75 14.20 -18.05
C ALA A 11 -3.06 14.14 -18.84
N THR A 12 -3.81 15.24 -18.86
CA THR A 12 -5.07 15.38 -19.59
C THR A 12 -5.13 16.72 -20.30
N LYS A 13 -5.98 16.83 -21.33
CA LYS A 13 -6.27 18.11 -22.00
C LYS A 13 -7.16 19.01 -21.15
N GLU A 14 -7.86 18.46 -20.18
CA GLU A 14 -8.71 19.21 -19.26
C GLU A 14 -7.89 20.04 -18.27
N GLU A 15 -8.43 21.17 -17.84
CA GLU A 15 -7.82 21.99 -16.80
C GLU A 15 -7.94 21.31 -15.43
N GLN A 16 -6.88 21.36 -14.64
CA GLN A 16 -6.78 20.72 -13.32
C GLN A 16 -6.07 21.68 -12.36
N SER A 17 -6.01 21.34 -11.07
CA SER A 17 -5.31 22.17 -10.06
C SER A 17 -3.82 22.33 -10.34
N ALA A 18 -3.23 21.39 -11.09
CA ALA A 18 -1.90 21.48 -11.67
C ALA A 18 -1.96 21.39 -13.19
N THR A 19 -1.07 22.13 -13.84
CA THR A 19 -0.92 22.15 -15.29
C THR A 19 0.55 22.09 -15.66
N GLY A 20 0.84 21.75 -16.91
CA GLY A 20 2.20 21.71 -17.44
C GLY A 20 2.17 21.67 -18.96
N LEU A 21 3.34 21.73 -19.57
CA LEU A 21 3.55 21.68 -21.01
C LEU A 21 4.00 20.28 -21.42
N ALA A 22 3.25 19.64 -22.29
CA ALA A 22 3.66 18.40 -22.95
C ALA A 22 4.97 18.62 -23.75
N THR A 23 5.96 17.75 -23.57
CA THR A 23 7.24 17.84 -24.30
C THR A 23 7.22 17.11 -25.64
N MET A 24 6.22 16.26 -25.87
CA MET A 24 5.96 15.54 -27.11
C MET A 24 4.45 15.29 -27.28
N ASP A 25 4.05 14.84 -28.46
CA ASP A 25 2.73 14.26 -28.67
C ASP A 25 2.67 12.86 -28.04
N ALA A 26 1.51 12.49 -27.50
CA ALA A 26 1.25 11.16 -26.94
C ALA A 26 -0.23 10.78 -27.13
N GLN A 27 -0.51 9.48 -27.23
CA GLN A 27 -1.84 8.89 -27.21
C GLN A 27 -2.20 8.37 -25.81
N PRO A 28 -3.50 8.17 -25.51
CA PRO A 28 -3.90 7.56 -24.25
C PRO A 28 -3.20 6.21 -24.02
N GLY A 29 -2.52 6.09 -22.87
CA GLY A 29 -1.74 4.90 -22.49
C GLY A 29 -0.25 4.97 -22.79
N GLU A 30 0.22 6.01 -23.49
CA GLU A 30 1.66 6.26 -23.68
C GLU A 30 2.24 7.13 -22.56
N ASP A 31 3.56 7.01 -22.34
CA ASP A 31 4.28 7.93 -21.47
C ASP A 31 4.38 9.32 -22.09
N LEU A 32 4.32 10.34 -21.25
CA LEU A 32 4.39 11.73 -21.68
C LEU A 32 5.27 12.54 -20.73
N GLY A 33 6.32 13.15 -21.28
CA GLY A 33 7.07 14.17 -20.56
C GLY A 33 6.23 15.43 -20.36
N VAL A 34 6.17 15.91 -19.11
CA VAL A 34 5.52 17.17 -18.75
C VAL A 34 6.55 18.12 -18.15
N ALA A 35 6.78 19.24 -18.81
CA ALA A 35 7.67 20.31 -18.36
C ALA A 35 6.87 21.50 -17.80
N ARG A 36 7.57 22.39 -17.09
CA ARG A 36 6.99 23.66 -16.57
C ARG A 36 5.70 23.44 -15.77
N LEU A 37 5.75 22.48 -14.85
CA LEU A 37 4.65 22.23 -13.91
C LEU A 37 4.33 23.50 -13.11
N ASN A 38 3.06 23.83 -13.04
CA ASN A 38 2.53 24.96 -12.29
C ASN A 38 1.27 24.53 -11.51
N GLY A 39 1.13 25.04 -10.29
CA GLY A 39 0.10 24.63 -9.35
C GLY A 39 0.50 23.43 -8.49
N ILE A 40 -0.45 22.92 -7.70
CA ILE A 40 -0.26 21.78 -6.81
C ILE A 40 -1.12 20.63 -7.30
N ILE A 41 -0.50 19.48 -7.52
CA ILE A 41 -1.22 18.24 -7.84
C ILE A 41 -1.89 17.79 -6.54
N LYS A 42 -3.22 17.86 -6.51
CA LYS A 42 -3.97 17.33 -5.38
C LYS A 42 -3.87 15.81 -5.41
N HIS A 43 -3.50 15.24 -4.27
CA HIS A 43 -3.56 13.80 -4.03
C HIS A 43 -3.89 13.58 -2.56
N GLU A 44 -4.51 12.45 -2.29
CA GLU A 44 -4.78 11.97 -0.94
C GLU A 44 -3.93 10.71 -0.77
N GLU A 45 -3.22 10.61 0.34
CA GLU A 45 -2.45 9.43 0.72
C GLU A 45 -3.41 8.32 1.15
N GLY A 46 -3.07 7.07 0.85
CA GLY A 46 -3.86 5.90 1.25
C GLY A 46 -3.58 5.49 2.70
N LEU A 47 -4.52 4.76 3.29
CA LEU A 47 -4.36 4.17 4.62
C LEU A 47 -3.61 2.83 4.55
N ILE A 48 -2.78 2.56 5.58
CA ILE A 48 -2.11 1.27 5.74
C ILE A 48 -2.76 0.45 6.86
N HIS A 49 -3.31 -0.71 6.50
CA HIS A 49 -3.83 -1.73 7.40
C HIS A 49 -2.69 -2.66 7.87
N VAL A 50 -2.19 -2.42 9.09
CA VAL A 50 -1.09 -3.21 9.67
C VAL A 50 -1.66 -4.40 10.43
N CYS A 51 -1.39 -5.60 9.91
CA CYS A 51 -1.91 -6.86 10.41
C CYS A 51 -0.79 -7.65 11.10
N LYS A 52 -0.80 -7.68 12.43
CA LYS A 52 0.28 -8.30 13.20
C LYS A 52 0.13 -9.83 13.22
N VAL A 53 1.25 -10.54 13.01
CA VAL A 53 1.31 -12.00 12.98
C VAL A 53 2.34 -12.51 13.99
N PRO A 54 1.98 -13.44 14.88
CA PRO A 54 2.95 -14.04 15.80
C PRO A 54 4.10 -14.72 15.04
N ARG A 55 5.25 -14.84 15.69
CA ARG A 55 6.31 -15.73 15.18
C ARG A 55 5.90 -17.21 15.26
N VAL A 56 6.55 -18.06 14.46
CA VAL A 56 6.28 -19.50 14.38
C VAL A 56 6.35 -20.20 15.73
N GLU A 57 7.26 -19.80 16.62
CA GLU A 57 7.42 -20.40 17.95
C GLU A 57 6.20 -20.15 18.87
N ARG A 58 5.38 -19.15 18.54
CA ARG A 58 4.13 -18.81 19.24
C ARG A 58 2.88 -19.23 18.47
N GLY A 59 3.05 -20.09 17.46
CA GLY A 59 1.99 -20.63 16.62
C GLY A 59 1.95 -20.02 15.21
N GLY A 60 2.57 -18.87 15.00
CA GLY A 60 2.71 -18.26 13.67
C GLY A 60 1.37 -18.06 12.95
N SER A 61 1.37 -18.40 11.67
CA SER A 61 0.18 -18.40 10.81
C SER A 61 -0.97 -19.31 11.27
N ARG A 62 -0.78 -20.16 12.29
CA ARG A 62 -1.87 -20.99 12.83
C ARG A 62 -2.78 -20.22 13.79
N GLN A 63 -2.29 -19.12 14.36
CA GLN A 63 -3.06 -18.26 15.26
C GLN A 63 -3.90 -17.22 14.51
N VAL A 64 -3.61 -17.00 13.22
CA VAL A 64 -4.30 -15.99 12.42
C VAL A 64 -5.63 -16.54 11.94
N SER A 65 -6.71 -15.85 12.31
CA SER A 65 -8.05 -16.10 11.77
C SER A 65 -8.12 -15.70 10.30
N THR A 66 -8.52 -16.62 9.43
CA THR A 66 -8.70 -16.34 8.00
C THR A 66 -9.83 -15.36 7.75
N ASP A 67 -10.86 -15.34 8.60
CA ASP A 67 -12.03 -14.49 8.42
C ASP A 67 -11.69 -13.04 8.79
N LEU A 68 -11.07 -12.82 9.95
CA LEU A 68 -10.58 -11.49 10.35
C LEU A 68 -9.56 -10.95 9.35
N LEU A 69 -8.69 -11.81 8.83
CA LEU A 69 -7.72 -11.43 7.81
C LEU A 69 -8.41 -10.99 6.52
N ARG A 70 -9.41 -11.73 6.04
CA ARG A 70 -10.18 -11.35 4.84
C ARG A 70 -10.91 -10.03 5.04
N ASP A 71 -11.47 -9.80 6.23
CA ASP A 71 -12.13 -8.54 6.54
C ASP A 71 -11.15 -7.35 6.57
N ALA A 72 -9.96 -7.55 7.15
CA ALA A 72 -8.95 -6.50 7.26
C ALA A 72 -8.39 -6.05 5.89
N VAL A 73 -8.37 -6.94 4.90
CA VAL A 73 -7.81 -6.70 3.56
C VAL A 73 -8.86 -6.54 2.45
N ARG A 74 -10.15 -6.63 2.78
CA ARG A 74 -11.24 -6.65 1.80
C ARG A 74 -11.25 -5.44 0.87
N ASP A 75 -10.99 -4.27 1.44
CA ASP A 75 -11.13 -2.98 0.78
C ASP A 75 -9.76 -2.38 0.41
N THR A 76 -8.69 -3.19 0.45
CA THR A 76 -7.32 -2.76 0.11
C THR A 76 -6.96 -3.12 -1.32
N GLU A 77 -6.19 -2.26 -1.98
CA GLU A 77 -5.76 -2.40 -3.36
C GLU A 77 -4.38 -3.09 -3.49
N MET A 78 -3.58 -3.05 -2.43
CA MET A 78 -2.26 -3.68 -2.37
C MET A 78 -2.09 -4.47 -1.08
N VAL A 79 -1.71 -5.75 -1.17
CA VAL A 79 -1.47 -6.62 -0.02
C VAL A 79 -0.02 -7.09 0.00
N ALA A 80 0.66 -6.85 1.12
CA ALA A 80 2.04 -7.24 1.31
C ALA A 80 2.25 -8.15 2.51
N ALA A 81 3.32 -8.93 2.47
CA ALA A 81 3.74 -9.80 3.55
C ALA A 81 5.20 -9.53 3.94
N VAL A 82 5.44 -9.52 5.25
CA VAL A 82 6.75 -9.46 5.89
C VAL A 82 6.86 -10.67 6.82
N GLY A 83 7.81 -11.55 6.53
CA GLY A 83 8.00 -12.81 7.25
C GLY A 83 7.18 -13.98 6.68
N LEU A 84 7.68 -15.20 6.89
CA LEU A 84 7.07 -16.41 6.30
C LEU A 84 5.70 -16.73 6.91
N GLU A 85 5.50 -16.44 8.19
CA GLU A 85 4.24 -16.63 8.89
C GLU A 85 3.14 -15.78 8.26
N SER A 86 3.43 -14.51 7.97
CA SER A 86 2.55 -13.58 7.27
C SER A 86 2.18 -14.11 5.88
N TYR A 87 3.18 -14.56 5.10
CA TYR A 87 2.93 -15.15 3.79
C TYR A 87 2.03 -16.38 3.88
N VAL A 88 2.33 -17.31 4.78
CA VAL A 88 1.52 -18.53 4.97
C VAL A 88 0.12 -18.20 5.46
N ALA A 89 -0.07 -17.18 6.31
CA ALA A 89 -1.38 -16.73 6.75
C ALA A 89 -2.24 -16.24 5.58
N LEU A 90 -1.68 -15.40 4.70
CA LEU A 90 -2.34 -14.98 3.46
C LEU A 90 -2.70 -16.17 2.57
N ARG A 91 -1.77 -17.11 2.37
CA ARG A 91 -2.02 -18.32 1.56
C ARG A 91 -3.15 -19.18 2.12
N LYS A 92 -3.28 -19.31 3.45
CA LYS A 92 -4.38 -20.04 4.10
C LYS A 92 -5.73 -19.34 3.91
N ALA A 93 -5.73 -18.02 3.83
CA ALA A 93 -6.88 -17.22 3.46
C ALA A 93 -7.06 -17.08 1.94
N ASP A 94 -6.39 -17.90 1.12
CA ASP A 94 -6.44 -17.86 -0.34
C ASP A 94 -6.17 -16.46 -0.94
N ILE A 95 -5.32 -15.69 -0.29
CA ILE A 95 -4.85 -14.39 -0.75
C ILE A 95 -3.40 -14.54 -1.21
N LYS A 96 -3.12 -14.09 -2.43
CA LYS A 96 -1.75 -13.98 -2.93
C LYS A 96 -1.27 -12.54 -2.64
N PRO A 97 -0.19 -12.34 -1.86
CA PRO A 97 0.37 -11.01 -1.71
C PRO A 97 0.93 -10.50 -3.03
N ASP A 98 0.77 -9.21 -3.27
CA ASP A 98 1.42 -8.47 -4.34
C ASP A 98 2.92 -8.36 -4.09
N MET A 99 3.31 -8.26 -2.81
CA MET A 99 4.70 -8.07 -2.41
C MET A 99 5.08 -8.94 -1.21
N PHE A 100 6.20 -9.64 -1.35
CA PHE A 100 6.87 -10.34 -0.24
C PHE A 100 8.28 -9.79 -0.04
N PHE A 101 9.02 -9.61 -1.13
CA PHE A 101 10.29 -8.89 -1.13
C PHE A 101 10.05 -7.39 -1.31
N GLY A 102 10.82 -6.56 -0.62
CA GLY A 102 10.66 -5.10 -0.67
C GLY A 102 9.32 -4.61 -0.11
N SER A 103 8.56 -5.46 0.58
CA SER A 103 7.17 -5.22 0.98
C SER A 103 6.97 -3.98 1.85
N ARG A 104 7.89 -3.72 2.79
CA ARG A 104 7.80 -2.55 3.69
C ARG A 104 7.82 -1.23 2.91
N GLU A 105 8.84 -1.02 2.10
CA GLU A 105 8.95 0.22 1.31
C GLU A 105 7.94 0.23 0.16
N GLY A 106 7.62 -0.92 -0.45
CA GLY A 106 6.61 -1.00 -1.50
C GLY A 106 5.21 -0.57 -1.04
N VAL A 107 4.81 -0.93 0.19
CA VAL A 107 3.54 -0.46 0.78
C VAL A 107 3.58 1.03 1.10
N ILE A 108 4.71 1.54 1.60
CA ILE A 108 4.87 2.98 1.87
C ILE A 108 4.73 3.79 0.58
N GLU A 109 5.41 3.38 -0.49
CA GLU A 109 5.32 4.04 -1.79
C GLU A 109 3.89 3.96 -2.35
N ALA A 110 3.25 2.79 -2.31
CA ALA A 110 1.87 2.65 -2.77
C ALA A 110 0.90 3.58 -2.01
N ALA A 111 1.02 3.65 -0.67
CA ALA A 111 0.21 4.52 0.16
C ALA A 111 0.45 6.02 -0.15
N PHE A 112 1.70 6.44 -0.35
CA PHE A 112 1.99 7.82 -0.79
C PHE A 112 1.34 8.17 -2.13
N HIS A 113 1.19 7.19 -3.02
CA HIS A 113 0.49 7.37 -4.28
C HIS A 113 -1.03 7.20 -4.16
N GLY A 114 -1.56 7.15 -2.93
CA GLY A 114 -2.99 7.12 -2.66
C GLY A 114 -3.62 5.75 -2.82
N ARG A 115 -2.86 4.67 -2.60
CA ARG A 115 -3.38 3.29 -2.61
C ARG A 115 -3.70 2.81 -1.21
N GLU A 116 -4.88 2.23 -1.04
CA GLU A 116 -5.26 1.54 0.19
C GLU A 116 -4.47 0.24 0.32
N CYS A 117 -3.73 0.09 1.40
CA CYS A 117 -2.75 -1.00 1.53
C CYS A 117 -3.00 -1.86 2.76
N ALA A 118 -2.74 -3.15 2.67
CA ALA A 118 -2.58 -4.03 3.82
C ALA A 118 -1.17 -4.62 3.88
N ILE A 119 -0.63 -4.74 5.09
CA ILE A 119 0.64 -5.40 5.32
C ILE A 119 0.53 -6.36 6.51
N LEU A 120 0.76 -7.64 6.24
CA LEU A 120 0.90 -8.64 7.28
C LEU A 120 2.36 -8.72 7.69
N ILE A 121 2.61 -8.57 8.98
CA ILE A 121 3.96 -8.40 9.49
C ILE A 121 4.18 -9.21 10.75
N VAL A 122 5.29 -9.95 10.76
CA VAL A 122 5.70 -10.71 11.95
C VAL A 122 6.04 -9.78 13.11
N ASP A 123 5.73 -10.22 14.33
CA ASP A 123 5.88 -9.45 15.58
C ASP A 123 7.23 -8.70 15.72
N GLU A 124 8.32 -9.30 15.25
CA GLU A 124 9.67 -8.75 15.41
C GLU A 124 9.95 -7.53 14.51
N GLU A 125 9.30 -7.46 13.35
CA GLU A 125 9.41 -6.35 12.39
C GLU A 125 8.36 -5.26 12.66
N PHE A 126 7.28 -5.59 13.39
CA PHE A 126 6.12 -4.73 13.60
C PHE A 126 6.48 -3.36 14.19
N THR A 127 7.21 -3.33 15.31
CA THR A 127 7.52 -2.08 16.02
C THR A 127 8.42 -1.16 15.21
N ASP A 128 9.40 -1.71 14.49
CA ASP A 128 10.28 -0.93 13.62
C ASP A 128 9.49 -0.33 12.45
N PHE A 129 8.61 -1.13 11.85
CA PHE A 129 7.77 -0.68 10.76
C PHE A 129 6.78 0.43 11.19
N LEU A 130 6.15 0.33 12.36
CA LEU A 130 5.29 1.42 12.85
C LEU A 130 6.06 2.74 13.03
N LYS A 131 7.27 2.70 13.60
CA LYS A 131 8.13 3.89 13.70
C LYS A 131 8.47 4.45 12.33
N ARG A 132 8.68 3.58 11.34
CA ARG A 132 8.92 3.99 9.96
C ARG A 132 7.71 4.72 9.39
N LEU A 133 6.50 4.20 9.57
CA LEU A 133 5.25 4.85 9.15
C LEU A 133 5.07 6.24 9.80
N GLU A 134 5.30 6.33 11.11
CA GLU A 134 5.24 7.60 11.85
C GLU A 134 6.29 8.61 11.37
N THR A 135 7.48 8.15 11.05
CA THR A 135 8.58 9.00 10.55
C THR A 135 8.24 9.59 9.18
N VAL A 136 7.57 8.83 8.32
CA VAL A 136 7.18 9.29 6.98
C VAL A 136 5.83 10.00 6.95
N GLY A 137 5.09 9.99 8.06
CA GLY A 137 3.83 10.73 8.23
C GLY A 137 2.59 10.03 7.67
N LEU A 138 2.67 8.75 7.32
CA LEU A 138 1.54 8.01 6.76
C LEU A 138 0.56 7.56 7.83
N THR A 139 -0.73 7.61 7.51
CA THR A 139 -1.80 7.14 8.39
C THR A 139 -1.89 5.62 8.35
N TYR A 140 -2.12 4.99 9.51
CA TYR A 140 -2.26 3.54 9.60
C TYR A 140 -3.31 3.12 10.63
N THR A 141 -3.86 1.92 10.45
CA THR A 141 -4.73 1.24 11.42
C THR A 141 -4.16 -0.13 11.72
N ILE A 142 -4.18 -0.53 13.00
CA ILE A 142 -3.70 -1.84 13.45
C ILE A 142 -4.89 -2.79 13.58
N HIS A 143 -4.73 -4.00 13.06
CA HIS A 143 -5.73 -5.07 13.16
C HIS A 143 -5.22 -6.21 14.04
N ASP A 144 -6.05 -6.66 14.97
CA ASP A 144 -5.83 -7.91 15.70
C ASP A 144 -6.51 -9.04 14.93
N LEU A 145 -5.71 -10.02 14.51
CA LEU A 145 -6.16 -11.16 13.71
C LEU A 145 -6.19 -12.47 14.50
N ILE A 146 -5.89 -12.42 15.80
CA ILE A 146 -5.85 -13.61 16.65
C ILE A 146 -7.26 -13.87 17.17
N ALA A 147 -7.84 -15.01 16.79
CA ALA A 147 -9.10 -15.44 17.37
C ALA A 147 -8.89 -15.84 18.85
N PRO A 148 -9.83 -15.53 19.75
CA PRO A 148 -9.77 -15.94 21.16
C PRO A 148 -9.83 -17.46 21.35
#